data_AF-A0A2V8SQS8-F1
#
_entry.id   AF-A0A2V8SQS8-F1
#
_cell.length_a   1.000
_cell.length_b   1.000
_cell.length_c   1.000
_cell.angle_alpha   90.00
_cell.angle_beta   90.00
_cell.angle_gamma   90.00
#
_symmetry.space_group_name_H-M   'P 1'
#
loop_
_entity.id
_entity.type
_entity.pdbx_description
1 polymer ?
#
loop_
_entity_poly.entity_id
_entity_poly.type
_entity_poly.pdbx_seq_one_letter_code
_entity_poly.pdbx_strand_id
1 'polypeptide(L)'
;MSPRLRRLSPREVCAGLGRFGFEVVATRGSHAKLRRTTPDGLRQTLTVPQHPELAPGTLRAIFRQACRFVREKELRPLFFGER
;
A
#
# COMPACT_ATOMS: atom_id res chain seq x y z
N MET A 1 -17.00 13.67 9.62
CA MET A 1 -17.40 12.86 8.44
C MET A 1 -16.24 11.99 7.98
N SER A 2 -16.48 10.74 7.60
CA SER A 2 -15.43 9.81 7.17
C SER A 2 -14.92 10.14 5.77
N PRO A 3 -13.61 10.32 5.56
CA PRO A 3 -13.07 10.67 4.23
C PRO A 3 -13.18 9.51 3.25
N ARG A 4 -13.30 9.87 1.97
CA ARG A 4 -13.55 8.92 0.88
C ARG A 4 -12.25 8.27 0.42
N LEU A 5 -12.33 6.96 0.18
CA LEU A 5 -11.22 6.19 -0.36
C LEU A 5 -10.99 6.60 -1.82
N ARG A 6 -9.72 6.79 -2.20
CA ARG A 6 -9.32 7.05 -3.58
C ARG A 6 -9.54 5.80 -4.43
N ARG A 7 -9.86 5.99 -5.71
CA ARG A 7 -9.74 4.92 -6.70
C ARG A 7 -8.26 4.85 -7.07
N LEU A 8 -7.63 3.72 -6.81
CA LEU A 8 -6.20 3.50 -7.06
C LEU A 8 -6.03 2.19 -7.83
N SER A 9 -5.22 2.25 -8.88
CA SER A 9 -4.69 1.06 -9.56
C SER A 9 -3.59 0.40 -8.72
N PRO A 10 -3.28 -0.89 -8.96
CA PRO A 10 -2.14 -1.55 -8.32
C PRO A 10 -0.82 -0.80 -8.50
N ARG A 11 -0.61 -0.21 -9.68
CA ARG A 11 0.60 0.57 -9.99
C ARG A 11 0.70 1.81 -9.12
N GLU A 12 -0.39 2.54 -8.93
CA GLU A 12 -0.42 3.72 -8.06
C GLU A 12 -0.20 3.34 -6.59
N VAL A 13 -0.75 2.21 -6.14
CA VAL A 13 -0.51 1.69 -4.79
C VAL A 13 0.97 1.34 -4.62
N CYS A 14 1.57 0.59 -5.55
CA CYS A 14 2.99 0.23 -5.48
C CYS A 14 3.89 1.47 -5.50
N ALA A 15 3.65 2.41 -6.42
CA ALA A 15 4.42 3.65 -6.51
C ALA A 15 4.28 4.51 -5.25
N GLY A 16 3.06 4.63 -4.71
CA GLY A 16 2.80 5.35 -3.47
C GLY A 16 3.49 4.72 -2.26
N LEU A 17 3.48 3.39 -2.15
CA LEU A 17 4.20 2.67 -1.11
C LEU A 17 5.72 2.75 -1.29
N GLY A 18 6.21 2.88 -2.53
CA GLY A 18 7.61 3.15 -2.85
C GLY A 18 8.16 4.40 -2.19
N ARG A 19 7.33 5.44 -1.99
CA ARG A 19 7.72 6.65 -1.25
C ARG A 19 8.05 6.39 0.22
N PHE A 20 7.64 5.25 0.77
CA PHE A 20 7.94 4.79 2.13
C PHE A 20 9.03 3.71 2.16
N GLY A 21 9.75 3.52 1.05
CA GLY A 21 10.85 2.57 0.90
C GLY A 21 10.44 1.14 0.55
N PHE A 22 9.17 0.90 0.23
CA PHE A 22 8.72 -0.43 -0.20
C PHE A 22 9.04 -0.68 -1.68
N GLU A 23 9.66 -1.81 -1.96
CA GLU A 23 10.00 -2.24 -3.31
C GLU A 23 9.34 -3.58 -3.63
N VAL A 24 8.99 -3.80 -4.89
CA VAL A 24 8.48 -5.11 -5.35
C VAL A 24 9.64 -6.10 -5.38
N VAL A 25 9.61 -7.11 -4.51
CA VAL A 25 10.68 -8.12 -4.41
C VAL A 25 10.33 -9.45 -5.07
N ALA A 26 9.05 -9.71 -5.31
CA ALA A 26 8.57 -10.87 -6.05
C ALA A 26 7.14 -10.65 -6.51
N THR A 27 6.76 -11.28 -7.63
CA THR A 27 5.37 -11.39 -8.06
C THR A 27 5.05 -12.87 -8.26
N ARG A 28 3.95 -13.34 -7.68
CA ARG A 28 3.45 -14.71 -7.87
C ARG A 28 2.00 -14.65 -8.31
N GLY A 29 1.73 -15.08 -9.53
CA GLY A 29 0.43 -14.88 -10.17
C GLY A 29 0.07 -13.39 -10.17
N SER A 30 -1.14 -13.06 -9.73
CA SER A 30 -1.65 -11.69 -9.66
C SER A 30 -1.31 -10.97 -8.34
N HIS A 31 -0.26 -11.36 -7.61
CA HIS A 31 0.07 -10.74 -6.32
C HIS A 31 1.55 -10.32 -6.28
N ALA A 32 1.78 -9.03 -6.06
CA ALA A 32 3.10 -8.45 -5.85
C ALA A 32 3.44 -8.40 -4.36
N LYS A 33 4.58 -8.96 -3.98
CA LYS A 33 5.16 -8.86 -2.65
C LYS A 33 6.04 -7.61 -2.59
N LEU A 34 5.68 -6.68 -1.72
CA LEU A 34 6.45 -5.48 -1.45
C LEU A 34 7.23 -5.65 -0.15
N ARG A 35 8.47 -5.21 -0.12
CA ARG A 35 9.33 -5.24 1.07
C ARG A 35 10.09 -3.94 1.21
N ARG A 36 10.24 -3.47 2.46
CA ARG A 36 11.27 -2.51 2.84
C ARG A 36 12.14 -3.06 3.96
N THR A 37 13.36 -2.57 4.05
CA THR A 37 14.28 -2.84 5.15
C THR A 37 14.50 -1.53 5.90
N THR A 38 14.20 -1.50 7.20
CA THR A 38 14.42 -0.32 8.05
C THR A 38 15.89 -0.20 8.47
N PRO A 39 16.34 0.96 8.98
CA PRO A 39 17.74 1.16 9.37
C PRO A 39 18.27 0.18 10.43
N ASP A 40 17.39 -0.38 11.26
CA ASP A 40 17.68 -1.43 12.24
C ASP A 40 17.68 -2.85 11.65
N GLY A 41 17.56 -2.98 10.32
CA GLY A 41 17.60 -4.26 9.60
C GLY A 41 16.27 -5.02 9.56
N LEU A 42 15.18 -4.51 10.15
CA LEU A 42 13.89 -5.21 10.13
C LEU A 42 13.27 -5.20 8.74
N ARG A 43 12.80 -6.39 8.31
CA ARG A 43 12.13 -6.57 7.02
C ARG A 43 10.62 -6.46 7.19
N GLN A 44 10.02 -5.44 6.58
CA GLN A 44 8.59 -5.19 6.62
C GLN A 44 8.00 -5.51 5.26
N THR A 45 7.00 -6.39 5.22
CA THR A 45 6.46 -6.97 3.98
C THR A 45 4.95 -6.83 3.91
N LEU A 46 4.45 -6.53 2.71
CA LEU A 46 3.03 -6.57 2.39
C LEU A 46 2.78 -7.11 0.98
N THR A 47 1.52 -7.46 0.70
CA THR A 47 1.12 -7.99 -0.61
C THR A 47 0.09 -7.06 -1.25
N VAL A 48 0.28 -6.74 -2.52
CA VAL A 48 -0.64 -5.93 -3.33
C VAL A 48 -1.14 -6.79 -4.49
N PRO A 49 -2.46 -7.05 -4.58
CA PRO A 49 -3.05 -7.66 -5.78
C PRO A 49 -2.83 -6.78 -7.01
N GLN A 50 -2.52 -7.39 -8.15
CA GLN A 50 -2.21 -6.76 -9.43
C GLN A 50 -3.38 -6.94 -10.41
N HIS A 51 -4.59 -6.65 -9.94
CA HIS A 51 -5.81 -6.67 -10.77
C HIS A 51 -6.08 -5.27 -11.34
N PRO A 52 -6.59 -5.14 -12.58
CA PRO A 52 -6.83 -3.83 -13.20
C PRO A 52 -7.65 -2.85 -12.34
N GLU A 53 -8.56 -3.38 -11.54
CA GLU A 53 -9.36 -2.62 -10.58
C GLU A 53 -9.18 -3.19 -9.17
N LEU A 54 -8.84 -2.31 -8.22
CA LEU A 54 -8.80 -2.68 -6.80
C LEU A 54 -10.10 -2.27 -6.12
N ALA A 55 -10.85 -3.26 -5.65
CA ALA A 55 -12.06 -3.03 -4.88
C ALA A 55 -11.77 -2.16 -3.64
N PRO A 56 -12.71 -1.32 -3.19
CA PRO A 56 -12.51 -0.49 -2.00
C PRO A 56 -12.14 -1.28 -0.74
N GLY A 57 -12.66 -2.50 -0.60
CA GLY A 57 -12.29 -3.40 0.49
C GLY A 57 -10.81 -3.80 0.45
N THR A 58 -10.29 -4.07 -0.75
CA THR A 58 -8.88 -4.40 -0.99
C THR A 58 -7.97 -3.22 -0.66
N LEU A 59 -8.30 -2.02 -1.14
CA LEU A 59 -7.55 -0.80 -0.82
C LEU A 59 -7.53 -0.51 0.69
N ARG A 60 -8.64 -0.71 1.40
CA ARG A 60 -8.68 -0.61 2.87
C ARG A 60 -7.82 -1.68 3.55
N ALA A 61 -7.81 -2.91 3.05
CA ALA A 61 -6.98 -3.98 3.59
C ALA A 61 -5.48 -3.66 3.45
N ILE A 62 -5.07 -3.18 2.27
CA ILE A 62 -3.70 -2.74 2.01
C ILE A 62 -3.33 -1.57 2.94
N PHE A 63 -4.19 -0.56 3.07
CA PHE A 63 -3.98 0.56 3.98
C PHE A 63 -3.75 0.08 5.43
N ARG A 64 -4.64 -0.77 5.95
CA ARG A 64 -4.50 -1.33 7.32
C ARG A 64 -3.19 -2.10 7.49
N GLN A 65 -2.78 -2.88 6.50
CA GLN A 65 -1.52 -3.62 6.55
C GLN A 65 -0.32 -2.68 6.53
N ALA A 66 -0.34 -1.65 5.69
CA ALA A 66 0.72 -0.64 5.63
C ALA A 66 0.82 0.18 6.93
N CYS A 67 -0.30 0.44 7.62
CA CYS A 67 -0.33 1.13 8.92
C CYS A 67 0.42 0.39 10.05
N ARG A 68 0.74 -0.91 9.86
CA ARG A 68 1.59 -1.66 10.79
C ARG A 68 3.06 -1.20 10.73
N PHE A 69 3.43 -0.47 9.70
CA PHE A 69 4.80 -0.13 9.36
C PHE A 69 5.00 1.39 9.25
N VAL A 70 4.04 2.09 8.65
CA VAL A 70 4.05 3.53 8.43
C VAL A 70 2.94 4.16 9.27
N ARG A 71 3.16 5.35 9.85
CA ARG A 71 2.13 6.00 10.65
C ARG A 71 0.92 6.31 9.79
N GLU A 72 -0.28 6.14 10.36
CA GLU A 72 -1.53 6.35 9.64
C GLU A 72 -1.59 7.72 8.96
N LYS A 73 -1.21 8.79 9.69
CA LYS A 73 -1.20 10.17 9.19
C LYS A 73 -0.38 10.36 7.90
N GLU A 74 0.67 9.57 7.71
CA GLU A 74 1.56 9.66 6.55
C GLU A 74 0.98 8.87 5.36
N LEU A 75 0.24 7.78 5.62
CA LEU A 75 -0.41 6.97 4.59
C LEU A 75 -1.75 7.54 4.12
N ARG A 76 -2.46 8.28 4.98
CA ARG A 76 -3.81 8.78 4.65
C ARG A 76 -3.88 9.54 3.32
N PRO A 77 -2.95 10.46 2.98
CA PRO A 77 -2.98 11.17 1.70
C PRO A 77 -2.84 10.26 0.46
N LEU A 78 -2.23 9.08 0.61
CA LEU A 78 -2.14 8.10 -0.46
C LEU A 78 -3.48 7.41 -0.72
N PHE A 79 -4.19 6.99 0.33
CA PHE A 79 -5.38 6.14 0.22
C PHE A 79 -6.71 6.91 0.26
N PHE A 80 -6.74 8.10 0.83
CA PHE A 80 -7.95 8.89 1.02
C PHE A 80 -7.80 10.25 0.35
N GLY A 81 -8.86 10.72 -0.30
CA GLY A 81 -8.90 12.07 -0.86
C GLY A 81 -9.36 13.06 0.20
N GLU A 82 -8.85 14.29 0.12
CA GLU A 82 -9.55 15.45 0.68
C GLU A 82 -10.80 15.71 -0.15
N ARG A 83 -11.84 16.21 0.52
CA ARG A 83 -13.14 16.42 -0.07
C ARG A 83 -13.22 17.80 -0.68
#